data_AF-A0A657BBE9-F1
#
_entry.id   AF-A0A657BBE9-F1
#
_cell.length_a   1.000
_cell.length_b   1.000
_cell.length_c   1.000
_cell.angle_alpha   90.00
_cell.angle_beta   90.00
_cell.angle_gamma   90.00
#
_symmetry.space_group_name_H-M   'P 1'
#
loop_
_entity.id
_entity.type
_entity.pdbx_description
1 polymer ?
#
loop_
_entity_poly.entity_id
_entity_poly.type
_entity_poly.pdbx_seq_one_letter_code
_entity_poly.pdbx_strand_id
1 'polypeptide(L)'
;NVGDILTVNLQESTRATKQAETTYDKDDEVDFNEANILGNTINYKGMSLLTDPSFERSFEGTAESGQSNSLAGSISVTVAEVYPNGLLRVQGEKWLSLNQGDEFIRLTGLIRPEDIGVDNTISSSKIANARIAYGGTGEFDQVNRQGWLTRFFNSEWWPL
;
A
#
# COMPACT_ATOMS: atom_id res chain seq x y z
N ASN A 1 0.10 35.13 16.63
CA ASN A 1 1.38 35.64 16.10
C ASN A 1 2.31 34.51 15.77
N VAL A 2 3.33 34.78 14.94
CA VAL A 2 4.43 33.83 14.73
C VAL A 2 5.06 33.52 16.09
N GLY A 3 5.25 32.23 16.40
CA GLY A 3 5.72 31.76 17.69
C GLY A 3 4.61 31.41 18.70
N ASP A 4 3.33 31.71 18.42
CA ASP A 4 2.24 31.30 19.29
C ASP A 4 2.11 29.77 19.31
N ILE A 5 1.75 29.23 20.48
CA ILE A 5 1.58 27.80 20.70
C ILE A 5 0.09 27.45 20.63
N LEU A 6 -0.23 26.41 19.87
CA LEU A 6 -1.56 25.82 19.77
C LEU A 6 -1.50 24.36 20.20
N THR A 7 -2.58 23.86 20.79
CA THR A 7 -2.73 22.43 21.10
C THR A 7 -3.61 21.77 20.05
N VAL A 8 -3.06 20.82 19.31
CA VAL A 8 -3.79 20.04 18.33
C VAL A 8 -4.27 18.75 18.97
N ASN A 9 -5.58 18.52 18.93
CA ASN A 9 -6.20 17.26 19.32
C ASN A 9 -6.23 16.31 18.12
N LEU A 10 -5.48 15.21 18.23
CA LEU A 10 -5.32 14.18 17.20
C LEU A 10 -6.42 13.13 17.37
N GLN A 11 -7.23 12.94 16.33
CA GLN A 11 -8.22 11.87 16.22
C GLN A 11 -8.17 11.30 14.80
N GLU A 12 -7.14 10.50 14.54
CA GLU A 12 -6.90 9.92 13.21
C GLU A 12 -7.28 8.44 13.19
N SER A 13 -8.03 8.06 12.16
CA SER A 13 -8.36 6.67 11.86
C SER A 13 -8.23 6.47 10.36
N THR A 14 -7.27 5.67 9.93
CA THR A 14 -7.12 5.28 8.52
C THR A 14 -7.35 3.79 8.39
N ARG A 15 -8.24 3.42 7.47
CA ARG A 15 -8.45 2.05 7.01
C ARG A 15 -8.10 2.01 5.54
N ALA A 16 -7.08 1.24 5.19
CA ALA A 16 -6.67 1.00 3.81
C ALA A 16 -6.82 -0.48 3.52
N THR A 17 -7.71 -0.83 2.61
CA THR A 17 -7.82 -2.20 2.08
C THR A 17 -7.25 -2.20 0.68
N LYS A 18 -6.30 -3.10 0.41
CA LYS A 18 -5.80 -3.38 -0.94
C LYS A 18 -6.32 -4.74 -1.37
N GLN A 19 -7.12 -4.76 -2.42
CA GLN A 19 -7.58 -5.98 -3.07
C GLN A 19 -6.89 -6.07 -4.43
N ALA A 20 -6.19 -7.17 -4.66
CA ALA A 20 -5.56 -7.48 -5.94
C ALA A 20 -6.15 -8.80 -6.44
N GLU A 21 -6.93 -8.72 -7.51
CA GLU A 21 -7.48 -9.87 -8.22
C GLU A 21 -6.57 -10.15 -9.41
N THR A 22 -6.05 -11.37 -9.49
CA THR A 22 -5.21 -11.84 -10.59
C THR A 22 -5.93 -13.00 -11.27
N THR A 23 -6.50 -12.72 -12.44
CA THR A 23 -7.08 -13.74 -13.32
C THR A 23 -6.09 -14.00 -14.44
N TYR A 24 -5.67 -15.26 -14.59
CA TYR A 24 -4.79 -15.70 -15.67
C TYR A 24 -5.47 -16.84 -16.42
N ASP A 25 -6.06 -16.47 -17.55
CA ASP A 25 -6.63 -17.40 -18.52
C ASP A 25 -5.56 -17.64 -19.59
N LYS A 26 -5.06 -18.88 -19.67
CA LYS A 26 -4.13 -19.27 -20.71
C LYS A 26 -4.75 -20.35 -21.58
N ASP A 27 -5.22 -19.91 -22.74
CA ASP A 27 -5.67 -20.76 -23.83
C ASP A 27 -4.44 -21.14 -24.67
N ASP A 28 -3.76 -22.23 -24.27
CA ASP A 28 -2.71 -22.83 -25.08
C ASP A 28 -3.39 -23.76 -26.11
N GLU A 29 -3.79 -23.21 -27.26
CA GLU A 29 -4.22 -24.00 -28.41
C GLU A 29 -3.00 -24.68 -29.04
N VAL A 30 -2.68 -25.89 -28.58
CA VAL A 30 -1.70 -26.73 -29.24
C VAL A 30 -2.40 -27.43 -30.41
N ASP A 31 -2.45 -26.74 -31.54
CA ASP A 31 -2.89 -27.31 -32.81
C ASP A 31 -1.86 -28.35 -33.25
N PHE A 32 -2.09 -29.62 -32.90
CA PHE A 32 -1.42 -30.75 -33.53
C PHE A 32 -1.98 -30.88 -34.94
N ASN A 33 -1.60 -29.94 -35.80
CA ASN A 33 -1.98 -29.97 -37.19
C ASN A 33 -1.41 -31.27 -37.76
N GLU A 34 -2.35 -32.11 -38.21
CA GLU A 34 -2.21 -33.35 -38.96
C GLU A 34 -0.77 -33.81 -39.19
N ALA A 35 -0.45 -35.04 -38.76
CA ALA A 35 0.81 -35.71 -39.10
C ALA A 35 0.96 -35.92 -40.62
N ASN A 36 1.27 -34.83 -41.33
CA ASN A 36 1.54 -34.77 -42.75
C ASN A 36 3.05 -34.94 -42.92
N ILE A 37 3.49 -36.19 -42.92
CA ILE A 37 4.85 -36.51 -43.35
C ILE A 37 4.85 -36.50 -44.88
N LEU A 38 5.59 -35.56 -45.48
CA LEU A 38 5.77 -35.44 -46.92
C LEU A 38 4.48 -35.21 -47.73
N GLY A 39 3.50 -34.49 -47.16
CA GLY A 39 2.28 -34.09 -47.87
C GLY A 39 1.23 -35.18 -48.10
N ASN A 40 1.39 -36.36 -47.49
CA ASN A 40 0.37 -37.41 -47.51
C ASN A 40 -0.13 -37.71 -46.09
N THR A 41 -1.46 -37.69 -45.92
CA THR A 41 -2.13 -38.08 -44.68
C THR A 41 -1.98 -39.59 -44.43
N ILE A 42 -1.56 -40.00 -43.22
CA ILE A 42 -1.39 -41.41 -42.88
C ILE A 42 -2.75 -42.02 -42.53
N ASN A 43 -3.47 -42.53 -43.55
CA ASN A 43 -4.70 -43.30 -43.36
C ASN A 43 -4.41 -44.80 -43.48
N TYR A 44 -4.22 -45.49 -42.35
CA TYR A 44 -4.21 -46.96 -42.33
C TYR A 44 -5.56 -47.48 -41.86
N LYS A 45 -6.29 -48.13 -42.76
CA LYS A 45 -7.51 -48.91 -42.46
C LYS A 45 -8.66 -48.10 -41.80
N GLY A 46 -8.85 -46.84 -42.23
CA GLY A 46 -10.00 -46.02 -41.84
C GLY A 46 -9.96 -45.46 -40.40
N MET A 47 -8.84 -45.59 -39.70
CA MET A 47 -8.67 -45.07 -38.35
C MET A 47 -7.70 -43.89 -38.40
N SER A 48 -8.25 -42.68 -38.46
CA SER A 48 -7.47 -41.45 -38.32
C SER A 48 -7.09 -41.29 -36.86
N LEU A 49 -5.80 -41.06 -36.57
CA LEU A 49 -5.34 -40.70 -35.23
C LEU A 49 -5.62 -39.21 -34.99
N LEU A 50 -6.89 -38.82 -35.05
CA LEU A 50 -7.35 -37.52 -34.58
C LEU A 50 -7.40 -37.59 -33.04
N THR A 51 -6.35 -37.12 -32.40
CA THR A 51 -6.40 -36.74 -30.99
C THR A 51 -6.44 -35.23 -30.96
N ASP A 52 -7.56 -34.70 -30.48
CA ASP A 52 -7.77 -33.27 -30.20
C ASP A 52 -7.69 -33.06 -28.68
N PRO A 53 -6.48 -33.02 -28.08
CA PRO A 53 -6.34 -32.76 -26.66
C PRO A 53 -6.43 -31.25 -26.40
N SER A 54 -7.61 -30.74 -26.09
CA SER A 54 -7.74 -29.39 -25.53
C SER A 54 -7.29 -29.38 -24.07
N PHE A 55 -6.37 -28.48 -23.72
CA PHE A 55 -5.85 -28.30 -22.36
C PHE A 55 -6.12 -26.86 -21.91
N GLU A 56 -7.23 -26.65 -21.21
CA GLU A 56 -7.56 -25.35 -20.62
C GLU A 56 -6.97 -25.26 -19.21
N ARG A 57 -6.14 -24.23 -18.96
CA ARG A 57 -5.61 -23.93 -17.61
C ARG A 57 -6.05 -22.53 -17.19
N SER A 58 -7.08 -22.49 -16.34
CA SER A 58 -7.50 -21.26 -15.65
C SER A 58 -6.84 -21.16 -14.27
N PHE A 59 -6.37 -19.98 -13.91
CA PHE A 59 -5.92 -19.65 -12.56
C PHE A 59 -6.60 -18.36 -12.08
N GLU A 60 -7.34 -18.45 -10.99
CA GLU A 60 -7.96 -17.31 -10.31
C GLU A 60 -7.35 -17.20 -8.91
N GLY A 61 -6.72 -16.06 -8.62
CA GLY A 61 -6.10 -15.77 -7.33
C GLY A 61 -6.51 -14.40 -6.82
N THR A 62 -7.12 -14.36 -5.63
CA THR A 62 -7.47 -13.12 -4.93
C THR A 62 -6.52 -12.90 -3.76
N ALA A 63 -5.84 -11.75 -3.73
CA ALA A 63 -5.02 -11.31 -2.62
C ALA A 63 -5.66 -10.09 -1.95
N GLU A 64 -6.09 -10.25 -0.70
CA GLU A 64 -6.60 -9.17 0.14
C GLU A 64 -5.58 -8.82 1.23
N SER A 65 -5.22 -7.54 1.33
CA SER A 65 -4.37 -7.00 2.38
C SER A 65 -5.05 -5.81 3.03
N GLY A 66 -5.50 -5.98 4.28
CA GLY A 66 -6.03 -4.91 5.11
C GLY A 66 -4.96 -4.25 5.98
N GLN A 67 -4.92 -2.93 6.02
CA GLN A 67 -4.13 -2.14 6.95
C GLN A 67 -5.06 -1.20 7.73
N SER A 68 -5.02 -1.28 9.06
CA SER A 68 -5.76 -0.38 9.95
C SER A 68 -4.78 0.32 10.90
N ASN A 69 -4.89 1.64 10.99
CA ASN A 69 -4.09 2.47 11.88
C ASN A 69 -4.99 3.48 12.59
N SER A 70 -4.80 3.63 13.90
CA SER A 70 -5.45 4.66 14.71
C SER A 70 -4.42 5.45 15.50
N LEU A 71 -4.63 6.76 15.62
CA LEU A 71 -3.82 7.66 16.43
C LEU A 71 -4.75 8.62 17.19
N ALA A 72 -4.65 8.59 18.51
CA ALA A 72 -5.42 9.46 19.40
C ALA A 72 -4.49 10.14 20.41
N GLY A 73 -4.68 11.44 20.64
CA GLY A 73 -3.90 12.18 21.62
C GLY A 73 -3.88 13.69 21.36
N SER A 74 -2.87 14.37 21.89
CA SER A 74 -2.64 15.78 21.61
C SER A 74 -1.15 16.12 21.45
N ILE A 75 -0.89 17.12 20.60
CA ILE A 75 0.44 17.65 20.32
C ILE A 75 0.42 19.18 20.34
N SER A 76 1.44 19.78 20.94
CA SER A 76 1.64 21.23 20.87
C SER A 76 2.38 21.59 19.59
N VAL A 77 1.87 22.58 18.87
CA VAL A 77 2.46 23.11 17.63
C VAL A 77 2.71 24.60 17.79
N THR A 78 3.62 25.14 16.99
CA THR A 78 3.88 26.57 16.92
C THR A 78 3.51 27.14 15.56
N VAL A 79 3.05 28.39 15.55
CA VAL A 79 2.83 29.15 14.32
C VAL A 79 4.18 29.51 13.71
N ALA A 80 4.53 28.85 12.61
CA ALA A 80 5.77 29.07 11.88
C ALA A 80 5.69 30.32 10.99
N GLU A 81 4.50 30.60 10.42
CA GLU A 81 4.30 31.69 9.46
C GLU A 81 2.84 32.11 9.45
N VAL A 82 2.59 33.39 9.15
CA VAL A 82 1.26 33.94 8.90
C VAL A 82 1.21 34.40 7.45
N TYR A 83 0.33 33.82 6.66
CA TYR A 83 0.14 34.17 5.25
C TYR A 83 -0.61 35.51 5.11
N PRO A 84 -0.47 36.19 3.96
CA PRO A 84 -1.16 37.47 3.70
C PRO A 84 -2.69 37.41 3.80
N ASN A 85 -3.27 36.23 3.57
CA ASN A 85 -4.72 36.00 3.70
C ASN A 85 -5.16 35.64 5.13
N GLY A 86 -4.25 35.67 6.11
CA GLY A 86 -4.53 35.36 7.51
C GLY A 86 -4.41 33.87 7.88
N LEU A 87 -4.12 32.98 6.93
CA LEU A 87 -3.84 31.58 7.26
C LEU A 87 -2.55 31.44 8.06
N LEU A 88 -2.53 30.48 8.99
CA LEU A 88 -1.39 30.20 9.84
C LEU A 88 -0.74 28.89 9.37
N ARG A 89 0.55 28.92 9.03
CA ARG A 89 1.33 27.68 8.90
C ARG A 89 1.78 27.26 10.29
N VAL A 90 1.44 26.03 10.67
CA VAL A 90 1.89 25.46 11.95
C VAL A 90 2.80 24.27 11.76
N GLN A 91 3.72 24.11 12.71
CA GLN A 91 4.58 22.95 12.80
C GLN A 91 4.84 22.60 14.26
N GLY A 92 4.95 21.31 14.56
CA GLY A 92 5.32 20.84 15.88
C GLY A 92 5.81 19.41 15.84
N GLU A 93 6.66 19.08 16.81
CA GLU A 93 7.19 17.74 17.00
C GLU A 93 7.22 17.43 18.49
N LYS A 94 6.78 16.22 18.84
CA LYS A 94 6.81 15.69 20.20
C LYS A 94 7.59 14.38 20.18
N TRP A 95 8.67 14.35 20.94
CA TRP A 95 9.43 13.14 21.21
C TRP A 95 8.94 12.49 22.49
N LEU A 96 8.79 11.17 22.47
CA LEU A 96 8.48 10.35 23.63
C LEU A 96 9.57 9.27 23.72
N SER A 97 10.37 9.33 24.78
CA SER A 97 11.32 8.26 25.08
C SER A 97 10.59 7.22 25.93
N LEU A 98 10.40 6.04 25.35
CA LEU A 98 9.79 4.89 26.01
C LEU A 98 10.88 3.83 26.25
N ASN A 99 10.57 2.82 27.08
CA ASN A 99 11.55 1.79 27.46
C ASN A 99 12.20 1.04 26.28
N GLN A 100 11.59 1.08 25.09
CA GLN A 100 12.03 0.38 23.88
C GLN A 100 12.60 1.31 22.78
N GLY A 101 12.77 2.60 23.06
CA GLY A 101 13.36 3.55 22.11
C GLY A 101 12.65 4.89 22.08
N ASP A 102 13.09 5.75 21.15
CA ASP A 102 12.51 7.06 20.93
C ASP A 102 11.41 6.98 19.87
N GLU A 103 10.22 7.44 20.24
CA GLU A 103 9.08 7.66 19.36
C GLU A 103 8.90 9.16 19.11
N PHE A 104 8.40 9.52 17.94
CA PHE A 104 8.06 10.90 17.61
C PHE A 104 6.70 11.01 16.93
N ILE A 105 6.03 12.12 17.22
CA ILE A 105 4.86 12.59 16.48
C ILE A 105 5.23 13.95 15.91
N ARG A 106 5.14 14.11 14.58
CA ARG A 106 5.37 15.38 13.89
C ARG A 106 4.11 15.80 13.14
N LEU A 107 3.73 17.05 13.29
CA LEU A 107 2.59 17.65 12.60
C LEU A 107 3.01 18.91 11.87
N THR A 108 2.57 19.05 10.62
CA THR A 108 2.60 20.32 9.88
C THR A 108 1.27 20.55 9.19
N GLY A 109 0.84 21.80 9.03
CA GLY A 109 -0.38 22.10 8.28
C GLY A 109 -0.73 23.58 8.25
N LEU A 110 -1.91 23.87 7.69
CA LEU A 110 -2.47 25.20 7.58
C LEU A 110 -3.72 25.31 8.46
N ILE A 111 -3.81 26.37 9.23
CA ILE A 111 -4.91 26.64 10.15
C ILE A 111 -5.52 27.99 9.81
N ARG A 112 -6.86 28.03 9.87
CA ARG A 112 -7.62 29.27 9.87
C ARG A 112 -7.76 29.78 11.30
N PRO A 113 -7.48 31.06 11.61
CA PRO A 113 -7.61 31.59 12.95
C PRO A 113 -9.00 31.38 13.59
N GLU A 114 -10.06 31.41 12.78
CA GLU A 114 -11.45 31.20 13.23
C GLU A 114 -11.77 29.76 13.64
N ASP A 115 -10.94 28.78 13.27
CA ASP A 115 -11.11 27.38 13.68
C ASP A 115 -10.47 27.07 15.05
N ILE A 116 -9.70 28.02 15.60
CA ILE A 116 -9.00 27.90 16.87
C ILE A 116 -9.98 28.18 18.02
N GLY A 117 -10.04 27.27 18.98
CA GLY A 117 -10.83 27.42 20.20
C GLY A 117 -10.31 28.54 21.09
N VAL A 118 -11.15 29.03 22.00
CA VAL A 118 -10.80 30.07 22.97
C VAL A 118 -9.65 29.67 23.91
N ASP A 119 -9.38 28.38 24.01
CA ASP A 119 -8.32 27.76 24.81
C ASP A 119 -7.05 27.44 23.98
N ASN A 120 -6.92 28.02 22.77
CA ASN A 120 -5.84 27.75 21.82
C ASN A 120 -5.77 26.27 21.38
N THR A 121 -6.91 25.58 21.36
CA THR A 121 -7.01 24.21 20.87
C THR A 121 -7.60 24.14 19.46
N ILE A 122 -7.26 23.09 18.73
CA ILE A 122 -7.86 22.79 17.42
C ILE A 122 -7.93 21.29 17.18
N SER A 123 -8.98 20.83 16.49
CA SER A 123 -9.08 19.44 16.02
C SER A 123 -8.19 19.23 14.80
N SER A 124 -7.47 18.10 14.73
CA SER A 124 -6.64 17.73 13.58
C SER A 124 -7.42 17.70 12.26
N SER A 125 -8.71 17.33 12.31
CA SER A 125 -9.62 17.37 11.16
C SER A 125 -9.88 18.76 10.57
N LYS A 126 -9.61 19.83 11.30
CA LYS A 126 -9.76 21.23 10.84
C LYS A 126 -8.47 21.81 10.27
N ILE A 127 -7.39 21.03 10.23
CA ILE A 127 -6.08 21.46 9.71
C ILE A 127 -6.01 21.10 8.23
N ALA A 128 -5.89 22.11 7.36
CA ALA A 128 -5.75 21.90 5.93
C ALA A 128 -4.33 21.45 5.59
N ASN A 129 -4.20 20.54 4.62
CA ASN A 129 -2.93 19.93 4.21
C ASN A 129 -2.12 19.38 5.40
N ALA A 130 -2.83 18.84 6.40
CA ALA A 130 -2.20 18.23 7.57
C ALA A 130 -1.31 17.06 7.14
N ARG A 131 -0.05 17.12 7.55
CA ARG A 131 0.89 16.00 7.47
C ARG A 131 1.21 15.57 8.88
N ILE A 132 0.82 14.35 9.21
CA ILE A 132 1.02 13.75 10.52
C ILE A 132 1.92 12.55 10.30
N ALA A 133 3.12 12.60 10.87
CA ALA A 133 4.06 11.50 10.87
C ALA A 133 4.15 10.94 12.29
N TYR A 134 4.01 9.64 12.41
CA TYR A 134 4.29 8.88 13.61
C TYR A 134 5.32 7.81 13.26
N GLY A 135 6.36 7.70 14.08
CA GLY A 135 7.41 6.71 13.90
C GLY A 135 8.29 6.61 15.13
N GLY A 136 9.18 5.63 15.13
CA GLY A 136 10.16 5.44 16.19
C GLY A 136 11.37 4.70 15.67
N THR A 137 12.46 4.71 16.43
CA THR A 137 13.74 4.10 16.05
C THR A 137 13.82 2.58 16.34
N GLY A 138 12.71 1.93 16.71
CA GLY A 138 12.65 0.53 17.15
C GLY A 138 12.63 -0.52 16.02
N GLU A 139 13.01 -1.75 16.35
CA GLU A 139 13.34 -2.89 15.46
C GLU A 139 12.18 -3.56 14.69
N PHE A 140 11.20 -2.82 14.14
CA PHE A 140 10.07 -3.44 13.41
C PHE A 140 10.06 -3.25 11.88
N ASP A 141 11.13 -2.70 11.30
CA ASP A 141 11.20 -2.46 9.84
C ASP A 141 11.80 -3.60 9.00
N GLN A 142 12.06 -4.78 9.59
CA GLN A 142 12.67 -5.91 8.87
C GLN A 142 11.80 -7.17 8.86
N VAL A 143 10.53 -7.08 8.48
CA VAL A 143 9.72 -8.29 8.23
C VAL A 143 9.06 -8.31 6.85
N ASN A 144 8.90 -7.16 6.19
CA ASN A 144 8.12 -7.10 4.94
C ASN A 144 8.93 -7.32 3.65
N ARG A 145 10.13 -7.93 3.73
CA ARG A 145 10.88 -8.43 2.55
C ARG A 145 10.66 -9.93 2.34
N GLN A 146 9.44 -10.43 2.51
CA GLN A 146 9.10 -11.75 1.99
C GLN A 146 8.73 -11.63 0.50
N GLY A 147 9.77 -11.59 -0.33
CA GLY A 147 9.63 -11.69 -1.80
C GLY A 147 10.85 -12.29 -2.49
N TRP A 148 11.86 -12.76 -1.73
CA TRP A 148 12.98 -13.49 -2.29
C TRP A 148 12.62 -14.97 -2.54
N LEU A 149 11.77 -15.56 -1.69
CA LEU A 149 11.34 -16.96 -1.82
C LEU A 149 10.48 -17.21 -3.08
N THR A 150 9.69 -16.22 -3.50
CA THR A 150 8.89 -16.30 -4.74
C THR A 150 9.75 -16.22 -6.00
N ARG A 151 10.95 -15.59 -5.92
CA ARG A 151 11.96 -15.62 -7.01
C ARG A 151 12.73 -16.95 -7.06
N PHE A 152 12.78 -17.72 -5.97
CA PHE A 152 13.46 -19.01 -5.91
C PHE A 152 12.65 -20.13 -6.59
N PHE A 153 11.31 -20.10 -6.51
CA PHE A 153 10.45 -21.13 -7.13
C PHE A 153 9.94 -20.79 -8.54
N ASN A 154 10.18 -19.57 -9.03
CA ASN A 154 9.84 -19.15 -10.40
C ASN A 154 11.08 -18.90 -11.28
N SER A 155 12.29 -19.26 -10.81
CA SER A 155 13.45 -19.34 -11.69
C SER A 155 13.37 -20.63 -12.47
N GLU A 156 13.02 -20.48 -13.75
CA GLU A 156 12.87 -21.47 -14.81
C GLU A 156 14.17 -22.26 -15.12
N TRP A 157 14.97 -22.66 -14.13
CA TRP A 157 16.21 -23.44 -14.31
C TRP A 157 16.18 -24.77 -13.52
N TRP A 158 15.56 -25.78 -14.14
CA TRP A 158 16.07 -27.17 -14.29
C TRP A 158 15.96 -28.15 -13.07
N PRO A 159 15.80 -29.50 -13.23
CA PRO A 159 16.47 -30.29 -14.28
C PRO A 159 15.78 -31.49 -14.97
N LEU A 160 16.36 -31.76 -16.16
CA LEU A 160 16.54 -33.03 -16.91
C LEU A 160 15.48 -34.12 -16.72
#